data_AF-A0A183AU56-F1
#
_entry.id   AF-A0A183AU56-F1
#
_cell.length_a   1.000
_cell.length_b   1.000
_cell.length_c   1.000
_cell.angle_alpha   90.00
_cell.angle_beta   90.00
_cell.angle_gamma   90.00
#
_symmetry.space_group_name_H-M   'P 1'
#
loop_
_entity.id
_entity.type
_entity.pdbx_description
1 polymer ?
#
loop_
_entity_poly.entity_id
_entity_poly.type
_entity_poly.pdbx_seq_one_letter_code
_entity_poly.pdbx_strand_id
1 'polypeptide(L)' 'LNRDTNVQCDPNLLPQPDHVMVNHMYALSIKDGVIVLSAITRYRQKFVSTVLYKPI' A
#
# COMPACT_ATOMS: atom_id res chain seq x y z
N LEU A 1 -1.17 -4.60 1.87
CA LEU A 1 0.15 -4.48 2.55
C LEU A 1 0.35 -5.51 3.67
N ASN A 2 -0.54 -6.52 3.82
CA ASN A 2 -0.46 -7.52 4.89
C ASN A 2 0.25 -8.82 4.47
N ARG A 3 0.77 -8.90 3.25
CA ARG A 3 1.52 -10.08 2.76
C ARG A 3 2.99 -9.88 3.11
N ASP A 4 3.58 -10.91 3.71
CA ASP A 4 5.01 -10.89 4.03
C ASP A 4 5.87 -10.93 2.77
N THR A 5 7.07 -10.36 2.87
CA THR A 5 8.10 -10.40 1.84
C THR A 5 9.36 -11.05 2.43
N ASN A 6 10.22 -11.60 1.57
CA ASN A 6 11.47 -12.19 2.02
C ASN A 6 12.35 -11.11 2.67
N VAL A 7 12.84 -11.37 3.89
CA VAL A 7 13.65 -10.46 4.70
C VAL A 7 14.96 -10.04 3.99
N GLN A 8 15.42 -10.82 3.02
CA GLN A 8 16.63 -10.51 2.24
C GLN A 8 16.38 -9.52 1.09
N CYS A 9 15.12 -9.22 0.73
CA CYS A 9 14.78 -8.27 -0.32
C CYS A 9 14.73 -6.82 0.21
N ASP A 10 14.85 -5.84 -0.69
CA ASP A 10 14.60 -4.43 -0.34
C ASP A 10 13.19 -4.27 0.25
N PRO A 11 13.04 -3.68 1.44
CA PRO A 11 11.74 -3.56 2.13
C PRO A 11 10.70 -2.71 1.37
N ASN A 12 11.13 -1.92 0.37
CA ASN A 12 10.21 -1.14 -0.47
C ASN A 12 9.67 -1.93 -1.66
N LEU A 13 10.20 -3.13 -1.93
CA LEU A 13 9.72 -3.98 -3.01
C LEU A 13 8.51 -4.79 -2.57
N LEU A 14 7.45 -4.71 -3.38
CA LEU A 14 6.22 -5.45 -3.16
C LEU A 14 5.99 -6.45 -4.30
N PRO A 15 5.35 -7.60 -4.02
CA PRO A 15 4.92 -8.52 -5.06
C PRO A 15 3.96 -7.84 -6.05
N GLN A 16 3.92 -8.37 -7.27
CA GLN A 16 2.97 -7.90 -8.28
C GLN A 16 1.53 -8.07 -7.77
N PRO A 17 0.70 -7.00 -7.79
CA PRO A 17 -0.70 -7.08 -7.39
C PRO A 17 -1.55 -7.72 -8.48
N ASP A 18 -2.70 -8.27 -8.08
CA ASP A 18 -3.74 -8.62 -9.05
C ASP A 18 -4.33 -7.35 -9.67
N HIS A 19 -4.68 -7.39 -10.96
CA HIS A 19 -5.18 -6.19 -11.63
C HIS A 19 -6.48 -5.65 -11.01
N VAL A 20 -7.29 -6.53 -10.41
CA VAL A 20 -8.58 -6.18 -9.79
C VAL A 20 -8.40 -5.31 -8.54
N MET A 21 -7.31 -5.45 -7.78
CA MET A 21 -7.13 -4.65 -6.55
C MET A 21 -6.55 -3.25 -6.81
N VAL A 22 -6.15 -2.95 -8.04
CA VAL A 22 -5.60 -1.65 -8.41
C VAL A 22 -6.69 -0.58 -8.33
N ASN A 23 -6.36 0.59 -7.80
CA ASN A 23 -7.27 1.70 -7.53
C ASN A 23 -8.34 1.44 -6.45
N HIS A 24 -8.27 0.33 -5.72
CA HIS A 24 -9.07 0.13 -4.52
C HIS A 24 -8.40 0.76 -3.30
N MET A 25 -9.21 1.42 -2.46
CA MET A 25 -8.75 2.04 -1.23
C MET A 25 -8.67 1.01 -0.10
N TYR A 26 -7.57 1.06 0.64
CA TYR A 26 -7.35 0.33 1.88
C TYR A 26 -7.10 1.33 3.02
N ALA A 27 -7.57 1.00 4.22
CA ALA A 27 -7.38 1.84 5.41
C ALA A 27 -6.97 0.99 6.61
N LEU A 28 -6.19 1.58 7.52
CA LEU A 28 -6.03 1.04 8.87
C LEU A 28 -7.05 1.68 9.82
N SER A 29 -7.35 1.00 10.93
CA SER A 29 -8.07 1.62 12.04
C SER A 29 -7.35 2.89 12.47
N ILE A 30 -8.11 3.95 12.75
CA ILE A 30 -7.58 5.18 13.30
C ILE A 30 -6.91 4.88 14.63
N LYS A 31 -5.67 5.33 14.80
CA LYS A 31 -4.90 5.22 16.04
C LYS A 31 -4.20 6.55 16.30
N ASP A 32 -4.18 6.97 17.55
CA ASP A 32 -3.49 8.19 18.02
C ASP A 32 -3.85 9.46 17.21
N GLY A 33 -5.11 9.58 16.81
CA GLY A 33 -5.60 10.74 16.04
C GLY A 33 -5.10 10.79 14.59
N VAL A 34 -4.56 9.70 14.05
CA VAL A 34 -4.08 9.61 12.66
C VAL A 34 -4.88 8.57 11.90
N ILE A 35 -5.39 8.96 10.73
CA ILE A 35 -5.90 8.02 9.72
C ILE A 35 -4.78 7.64 8.76
N VAL A 36 -4.68 6.35 8.45
CA VAL A 36 -3.74 5.82 7.47
C VAL A 36 -4.53 5.23 6.32
N LEU A 37 -4.33 5.81 5.14
CA LEU A 37 -4.98 5.39 3.89
C LEU A 37 -3.92 4.87 2.93
N SER A 38 -4.28 3.91 2.09
CA SER A 38 -3.39 3.43 1.04
C SER A 38 -4.16 2.99 -0.19
N ALA A 39 -3.50 3.04 -1.33
CA ALA A 39 -4.01 2.53 -2.59
C ALA A 39 -2.85 2.11 -3.49
N ILE A 40 -3.10 1.12 -4.35
CA ILE A 40 -2.16 0.70 -5.38
C ILE A 40 -2.56 1.40 -6.68
N THR A 41 -1.63 2.14 -7.27
CA THR A 41 -1.83 2.79 -8.57
C THR A 41 -0.86 2.21 -9.59
N ARG A 42 -1.26 2.19 -10.86
CA ARG A 42 -0.42 1.73 -11.97
C ARG A 42 0.13 2.93 -12.73
N TYR A 43 1.46 3.03 -12.81
CA TYR A 43 2.14 3.97 -13.70
C TYR A 43 2.83 3.21 -14.83
N ARG A 44 2.30 3.33 -16.06
CA ARG A 44 2.74 2.54 -17.23
C ARG A 44 2.70 1.03 -16.95
N GLN A 45 3.84 0.35 -16.87
CA GLN A 45 3.94 -1.09 -16.57
C GLN A 45 4.40 -1.36 -15.13
N LYS A 46 4.44 -0.33 -14.28
CA LYS A 46 4.87 -0.43 -12.88
C LYS A 46 3.69 -0.14 -11.95
N PHE A 47 3.76 -0.69 -10.75
CA PHE A 47 2.76 -0.51 -9.70
C PHE A 47 3.40 0.19 -8.51
N VAL A 48 2.67 1.13 -7.91
CA VAL A 48 3.12 1.90 -6.74
C VAL A 48 2.03 1.85 -5.69
N SER A 49 2.36 1.32 -4.52
CA SER A 49 1.51 1.37 -3.33
C SER A 49 1.82 2.66 -2.58
N THR A 50 0.89 3.61 -2.58
CA THR A 50 1.06 4.86 -1.83
C THR A 50 0.38 4.74 -0.48
N VAL A 51 1.02 5.22 0.58
CA VAL A 51 0.46 5.30 1.93
C VAL A 51 0.42 6.77 2.36
N LEU A 52 -0.73 7.23 2.81
CA LEU A 52 -0.96 8.58 3.31
C LEU A 52 -1.27 8.53 4.81
N TYR A 53 -0.50 9.27 5.60
CA TYR A 53 -0.77 9.54 7.01
C TYR A 53 -1.38 10.93 7.12
N LYS A 54 -2.57 11.03 7.70
CA LYS A 54 -3.29 12.29 7.85
C LYS A 54 -3.82 12.42 9.29
N PRO A 55 -3.46 13.48 10.04
CA PRO A 55 -4.09 13.79 11.32
C PRO A 55 -5.60 14.07 11.16
N ILE A 56 -6.37 13.76 12.19
CA ILE A 56 -7.83 13.96 12.26
C ILE A 56 -8.16 15.04 13.28
#